data_AF-A0A9E2NKX0-F1
#
_entry.id   AF-A0A9E2NKX0-F1
#
_cell.length_a   1.000
_cell.length_b   1.000
_cell.length_c   1.000
_cell.angle_alpha   90.00
_cell.angle_beta   90.00
_cell.angle_gamma   90.00
#
_symmetry.space_group_name_H-M   'P 1'
#
loop_
_entity.id
_entity.type
_entity.pdbx_description
1 polymer ?
#
loop_
_entity_poly.entity_id
_entity_poly.type
_entity_poly.pdbx_seq_one_letter_code
_entity_poly.pdbx_strand_id
1 'polypeptide(L)' 'MAGKELDPQRARAARDVVRQHPAMTLFALSPVLLAAGALWWFVGAGWAILLLVGTAIVAGAAVLRPR' A
#
# COMPACT_ATOMS: atom_id res chain seq x y z
N MET A 1 -11.70 2.25 -26.90
CA MET A 1 -11.28 2.79 -25.60
C MET A 1 -10.40 1.74 -24.91
N ALA A 2 -9.10 1.75 -25.18
CA ALA A 2 -8.15 0.78 -24.65
C ALA A 2 -8.02 0.93 -23.12
N GLY A 3 -7.76 -0.19 -22.46
CA GLY A 3 -8.12 -0.48 -21.08
C GLY A 3 -7.54 0.44 -20.00
N LYS A 4 -8.26 0.42 -18.88
CA LYS A 4 -7.92 0.99 -17.56
C LYS A 4 -6.71 0.27 -16.94
N GLU A 5 -5.60 0.19 -17.64
CA GLU A 5 -4.37 -0.41 -17.13
C GLU A 5 -3.48 0.69 -16.53
N LEU A 6 -2.89 0.39 -15.38
CA LEU A 6 -1.88 1.25 -14.77
C LEU A 6 -0.79 1.52 -15.80
N ASP A 7 -0.55 2.79 -16.11
CA ASP A 7 0.53 3.18 -17.02
C ASP A 7 1.85 2.55 -16.51
N PRO A 8 2.50 1.69 -17.31
CA PRO A 8 3.73 1.01 -16.91
C PRO A 8 4.84 2.02 -16.57
N GLN A 9 4.84 3.21 -17.17
CA GLN A 9 5.77 4.28 -16.84
C GLN A 9 5.55 4.79 -15.41
N ARG A 10 4.29 4.93 -14.99
CA ARG A 10 3.93 5.37 -13.63
C ARG A 10 4.32 4.33 -12.57
N ALA A 11 4.14 3.05 -12.88
CA ALA A 11 4.58 1.96 -12.00
C ALA A 11 6.10 1.92 -11.85
N ARG A 12 6.84 2.14 -12.94
CA ARG A 12 8.32 2.23 -12.92
C ARG A 12 8.79 3.44 -12.10
N ALA A 13 8.20 4.61 -12.33
CA ALA A 13 8.54 5.82 -11.59
C ALA A 13 8.32 5.66 -10.08
N ALA A 14 7.19 5.06 -9.67
CA ALA A 14 6.93 4.77 -8.26
C ALA A 14 8.01 3.85 -7.66
N ARG A 15 8.42 2.81 -8.39
CA ARG A 15 9.49 1.91 -7.97
C ARG A 15 10.84 2.61 -7.83
N ASP A 16 11.15 3.52 -8.76
CA ASP A 16 12.40 4.27 -8.72
C ASP A 16 12.46 5.24 -7.54
N VAL A 17 11.34 5.86 -7.18
CA VAL A 17 11.24 6.70 -5.96
C VAL A 17 11.53 5.87 -4.71
N VAL A 18 10.96 4.67 -4.60
CA VAL A 18 11.20 3.78 -3.46
C VAL A 18 12.69 3.40 -3.36
N ARG A 19 13.33 3.17 -4.50
CA ARG A 19 14.76 2.83 -4.56
C ARG A 19 15.67 4.02 -4.24
N GLN A 20 15.34 5.22 -4.72
CA GLN A 20 16.17 6.41 -4.49
C GLN A 20 16.01 6.98 -3.08
N HIS A 21 14.82 6.85 -2.48
CA HIS A 21 14.51 7.45 -1.17
C HIS A 21 13.93 6.43 -0.18
N PRO A 22 14.71 5.41 0.22
CA PRO A 22 14.21 4.33 1.07
C PRO A 22 13.77 4.85 2.46
N ALA A 23 14.54 5.74 3.09
CA ALA A 23 14.19 6.30 4.39
C ALA A 23 12.90 7.14 4.35
N MET A 24 12.77 8.00 3.33
CA MET A 24 11.57 8.82 3.12
C MET A 24 10.34 7.93 2.87
N THR A 25 10.51 6.85 2.10
CA THR A 25 9.44 5.90 1.82
C THR A 25 8.99 5.17 3.09
N LEU A 26 9.94 4.74 3.94
CA LEU A 26 9.63 4.13 5.23
C LEU A 26 8.91 5.11 6.15
N PHE A 27 9.33 6.38 6.16
CA PHE A 27 8.65 7.41 6.93
C PHE A 27 7.21 7.63 6.44
N ALA A 28 7.00 7.70 5.12
CA ALA A 28 5.66 7.80 4.54
C ALA A 28 4.78 6.58 4.85
N LEU A 29 5.36 5.38 4.92
CA LEU A 29 4.67 4.14 5.30
C LEU A 29 4.50 3.94 6.80
N SER A 30 5.16 4.75 7.64
CA SER A 30 5.15 4.62 9.09
C SER A 30 3.76 4.51 9.73
N PRO A 31 2.71 5.30 9.36
CA PRO A 31 1.39 5.15 9.97
C PRO A 31 0.78 3.77 9.70
N VAL A 32 1.02 3.19 8.52
CA VAL A 32 0.53 1.84 8.17
C VAL A 32 1.27 0.78 8.96
N LEU A 33 2.60 0.90 9.09
CA LEU A 33 3.42 -0.03 9.86
C LEU A 33 3.06 -0.01 11.35
N LEU A 34 2.82 1.18 11.91
CA LEU A 34 2.37 1.33 13.30
C LEU A 34 1.00 0.71 13.52
N ALA A 35 0.04 0.95 12.62
CA ALA A 35 -1.28 0.33 12.70
C ALA A 35 -1.20 -1.19 12.61
N ALA A 36 -0.39 -1.73 11.70
CA ALA A 36 -0.17 -3.18 11.57
C ALA A 36 0.47 -3.79 12.83
N GLY A 37 1.50 -3.13 13.39
CA GLY A 37 2.15 -3.57 14.63
C GLY A 37 1.22 -3.53 15.84
N ALA A 38 0.43 -2.47 15.97
CA ALA A 38 -0.59 -2.38 17.01
C ALA A 38 -1.63 -3.50 16.86
N LEU A 39 -2.13 -3.72 15.65
CA LEU A 39 -3.14 -4.74 15.39
C LEU A 39 -2.61 -6.16 15.66
N TRP A 40 -1.34 -6.40 15.31
CA TRP A 40 -0.64 -7.64 15.65
C TRP A 40 -0.60 -7.88 17.16
N TRP A 41 -0.33 -6.83 17.95
CA TRP A 41 -0.21 -6.92 19.41
C TRP A 41 -1.58 -7.09 20.11
N PHE A 42 -2.61 -6.37 19.67
CA PHE A 42 -3.90 -6.30 20.37
C PHE A 42 -4.93 -7.34 19.91
N VAL A 43 -4.89 -7.77 18.64
CA VAL A 43 -5.92 -8.62 18.04
C VAL A 43 -5.35 -9.96 17.58
N GLY A 44 -4.02 -10.08 17.51
CA GLY A 44 -3.31 -11.28 17.11
C GLY A 44 -3.01 -11.33 15.61
N ALA A 45 -1.97 -12.09 15.26
CA ALA A 45 -1.39 -12.13 13.91
C ALA A 45 -2.40 -12.46 12.79
N GLY A 46 -3.38 -13.33 13.05
CA GLY A 46 -4.38 -13.73 12.05
C GLY A 46 -5.27 -12.56 11.60
N TRP A 47 -5.77 -11.78 12.54
CA TRP A 47 -6.58 -10.59 12.25
C TRP A 47 -5.74 -9.45 11.65
N ALA A 48 -4.49 -9.31 12.09
CA ALA A 48 -3.57 -8.33 11.54
C ALA A 48 -3.33 -8.53 10.04
N ILE A 49 -3.05 -9.78 9.64
CA ILE A 49 -2.81 -10.13 8.24
C ILE A 49 -4.09 -9.93 7.42
N LEU A 50 -5.25 -10.39 7.90
CA LEU A 50 -6.51 -10.25 7.18
C LEU A 50 -6.88 -8.79 6.93
N LEU A 51 -6.74 -7.92 7.92
CA LEU A 51 -7.06 -6.49 7.79
C LEU A 51 -6.04 -5.77 6.91
N LEU A 52 -4.76 -6.11 6.98
CA LEU A 52 -3.73 -5.55 6.10
C LEU A 52 -4.02 -5.88 4.63
N VAL A 53 -4.34 -7.15 4.34
CA VAL A 53 -4.69 -7.59 2.98
C VAL A 53 -5.99 -6.95 2.53
N GLY A 54 -7.01 -6.94 3.37
CA GLY A 54 -8.31 -6.32 3.07
C GLY A 54 -8.18 -4.83 2.75
N THR A 55 -7.45 -4.08 3.58
CA THR A 55 -7.20 -2.65 3.34
C THR A 55 -6.35 -2.39 2.11
N ALA A 56 -5.33 -3.21 1.83
CA ALA A 56 -4.54 -3.10 0.59
C ALA A 56 -5.40 -3.29 -0.67
N ILE A 57 -6.32 -4.27 -0.66
CA ILE A 57 -7.26 -4.51 -1.76
C ILE A 57 -8.22 -3.33 -1.91
N VAL A 58 -8.83 -2.87 -0.82
CA VAL A 58 -9.79 -1.74 -0.84
C VAL A 58 -9.11 -0.46 -1.30
N ALA A 59 -7.92 -0.16 -0.79
CA ALA A 59 -7.14 1.01 -1.19
C ALA A 59 -6.74 0.93 -2.67
N GLY A 60 -6.28 -0.24 -3.14
CA GLY A 60 -5.98 -0.48 -4.55
C GLY A 60 -7.20 -0.26 -5.44
N ALA A 61 -8.35 -0.81 -5.05
CA ALA A 61 -9.61 -0.62 -5.78
C ALA A 61 -10.06 0.85 -5.77
N ALA A 62 -9.90 1.56 -4.66
CA ALA A 62 -10.23 2.98 -4.56
C ALA A 62 -9.34 3.85 -5.47
N VAL A 63 -8.05 3.52 -5.59
CA VAL A 63 -7.11 4.20 -6.50
C VAL A 63 -7.44 3.92 -7.96
N LEU A 64 -7.89 2.70 -8.28
CA LEU A 64 -8.26 2.28 -9.63
C LEU A 64 -9.66 2.75 -10.05
N ARG A 65 -10.47 3.26 -9.11
CA ARG A 65 -11.83 3.70 -9.39
C ARG A 65 -11.81 4.95 -10.28
N PRO A 66 -12.45 4.92 -11.46
CA PRO A 66 -12.60 6.13 -12.28
C PRO A 66 -13.43 7.16 -11.51
N ARG A 67 -12.95 8.42 -11.51
CA ARG A 67 -13.68 9.57 -10.95
C ARG A 67 -14.77 10.03 -11.89
#